data_AF-A0A2G1X9H3-F1
#
_entry.id   AF-A0A2G1X9H3-F1
#
_cell.length_a   1.000
_cell.length_b   1.000
_cell.length_c   1.000
_cell.angle_alpha   90.00
_cell.angle_beta   90.00
_cell.angle_gamma   90.00
#
_symmetry.space_group_name_H-M   'P 1'
#
loop_
_entity.id
_entity.type
_entity.pdbx_description
1 polymer ?
#
loop_
_entity_poly.entity_id
_entity_poly.type
_entity_poly.pdbx_seq_one_letter_code
_entity_poly.pdbx_strand_id
1 'polypeptide(L)'
;MNNSVSNTARLLGAGLRALLVLTVVCGVIYPLVVTGIAQAVFHDKANGSEVTVDGKSVGSERLGQSYNLADRQDKDGNPLPDPRFFQPRVSAAGANTENTQYKIVVSGASNLAADSKVLLKSVEQRRADVAAFNGVRPSSVPVDALTASASGLDPDISPEYARLQAARVAKANGLPQGAVDRLVEDHVDGRILGFMGEERVNVLKLNVALQKLAAKG
;
A
#
# COMPACT_ATOMS: atom_id res chain seq x y z
N MET A 1 21.09 -36.24 -49.29
CA MET A 1 20.45 -35.50 -48.17
C MET A 1 21.26 -35.70 -46.87
N ASN A 2 22.57 -35.41 -46.85
CA ASN A 2 23.46 -35.77 -45.72
C ASN A 2 23.81 -34.61 -44.79
N ASN A 3 22.96 -33.58 -44.70
CA ASN A 3 23.16 -32.45 -43.77
C ASN A 3 22.52 -32.65 -42.38
N SER A 4 22.12 -33.87 -42.01
CA SER A 4 21.07 -34.04 -40.98
C SER A 4 21.53 -34.17 -39.52
N VAL A 5 22.73 -34.68 -39.22
CA VAL A 5 23.11 -34.99 -37.81
C VAL A 5 24.24 -34.13 -37.26
N SER A 6 25.35 -33.97 -37.99
CA SER A 6 26.50 -33.19 -37.51
C SER A 6 26.20 -31.68 -37.38
N ASN A 7 25.52 -31.10 -38.37
CA ASN A 7 25.08 -29.70 -38.30
C ASN A 7 24.08 -29.48 -37.17
N THR A 8 23.13 -30.40 -36.99
CA THR A 8 22.14 -30.37 -35.90
C THR A 8 22.82 -30.46 -34.53
N ALA A 9 23.77 -31.38 -34.35
CA ALA A 9 24.52 -31.52 -33.10
C ALA A 9 25.35 -30.26 -32.76
N ARG A 10 25.97 -29.64 -33.77
CA ARG A 10 26.72 -28.38 -33.61
C ARG A 10 25.79 -27.22 -33.21
N LEU A 11 24.63 -27.11 -33.83
CA LEU A 11 23.62 -26.10 -33.51
C LEU A 11 23.06 -26.29 -32.09
N LEU A 12 22.72 -27.53 -31.72
CA LEU A 12 22.25 -27.86 -30.37
C LEU A 12 23.33 -27.59 -29.31
N GLY A 13 24.59 -27.92 -29.59
CA GLY A 13 25.71 -27.63 -28.71
C GLY A 13 25.95 -26.12 -28.53
N ALA A 14 25.83 -25.33 -29.59
CA ALA A 14 25.91 -23.87 -29.52
C ALA A 14 24.73 -23.29 -28.72
N GLY A 15 23.50 -23.79 -28.95
CA GLY A 15 22.31 -23.40 -28.21
C GLY A 15 22.40 -23.72 -26.72
N LEU A 16 22.88 -24.92 -26.35
CA LEU A 16 23.07 -25.30 -24.95
C LEU A 16 24.11 -24.42 -24.26
N ARG A 17 25.23 -24.11 -24.92
CA ARG A 17 26.24 -23.19 -24.36
C ARG A 17 25.69 -21.79 -24.17
N ALA A 18 24.97 -21.26 -25.17
CA ALA A 18 24.33 -19.96 -25.06
C ALA A 18 23.30 -19.94 -23.90
N LEU A 19 22.48 -20.98 -23.77
CA LEU A 19 21.55 -21.15 -22.66
C LEU A 19 22.28 -21.11 -21.32
N LEU A 20 23.31 -21.95 -21.13
CA LEU A 20 24.07 -22.01 -19.87
C LEU A 20 24.74 -20.68 -19.53
N VAL A 21 25.39 -20.04 -20.51
CA VAL A 21 26.02 -18.73 -20.30
C VAL A 21 24.99 -17.68 -19.91
N LEU A 22 23.85 -17.60 -20.62
CA LEU A 22 22.79 -16.65 -20.30
C LEU A 22 22.12 -16.95 -18.97
N THR A 23 21.99 -18.23 -18.57
CA THR A 23 21.51 -18.61 -17.24
C THR A 23 22.46 -18.12 -16.15
N VAL A 24 23.78 -18.32 -16.29
CA VAL A 24 24.74 -17.82 -15.30
C VAL A 24 24.75 -16.28 -15.27
N VAL A 25 24.77 -15.64 -16.44
CA VAL A 25 24.81 -14.18 -16.53
C VAL A 25 23.53 -13.56 -15.96
N CYS A 26 22.35 -13.96 -16.43
CA CYS A 26 21.07 -13.35 -16.04
C CYS A 26 20.53 -13.86 -14.70
N GLY A 27 20.84 -15.11 -14.34
CA GLY A 27 20.32 -15.77 -13.13
C GLY A 27 21.24 -15.69 -11.93
N VAL A 28 22.54 -15.43 -12.10
CA VAL A 28 23.51 -15.38 -11.01
C VAL A 28 24.26 -14.05 -11.00
N ILE A 29 25.01 -13.74 -12.05
CA ILE A 29 25.90 -12.57 -12.06
C ILE A 29 25.08 -11.28 -11.94
N TYR A 30 24.07 -11.10 -12.78
CA TYR A 30 23.21 -9.92 -12.77
C TYR A 30 22.52 -9.68 -11.42
N PRO A 31 21.75 -10.64 -10.84
CA PRO A 31 21.07 -10.40 -9.56
C PRO A 31 22.06 -10.17 -8.41
N LEU A 32 23.21 -10.83 -8.39
CA LEU A 32 24.23 -10.58 -7.35
C LEU A 32 24.84 -9.18 -7.46
N VAL A 33 25.16 -8.73 -8.67
CA VAL A 33 25.69 -7.37 -8.90
C VAL A 33 24.64 -6.33 -8.50
N VAL A 34 23.39 -6.47 -8.95
CA VAL A 34 22.30 -5.55 -8.59
C VAL A 34 22.07 -5.53 -7.08
N THR A 35 22.03 -6.70 -6.44
CA THR A 35 21.86 -6.82 -4.98
C THR A 35 23.03 -6.18 -4.24
N GLY A 36 24.27 -6.44 -4.66
CA GLY A 36 25.46 -5.84 -4.04
C GLY A 36 25.45 -4.32 -4.10
N ILE A 37 25.10 -3.75 -5.26
CA ILE A 37 24.97 -2.30 -5.42
C ILE A 37 23.81 -1.75 -4.57
N ALA A 38 22.64 -2.40 -4.62
CA ALA A 38 21.47 -1.96 -3.87
C ALA A 38 21.72 -1.97 -2.35
N GLN A 39 22.37 -3.01 -1.84
CA GLN A 39 22.73 -3.11 -0.42
C GLN A 39 23.81 -2.08 -0.02
N ALA A 40 24.76 -1.78 -0.90
CA ALA A 40 25.81 -0.81 -0.62
C ALA A 40 25.33 0.65 -0.63
N VAL A 41 24.41 1.01 -1.54
CA VAL A 41 24.02 2.41 -1.76
C VAL A 41 22.61 2.74 -1.22
N PHE A 42 21.71 1.76 -1.19
CA PHE A 42 20.29 1.94 -0.89
C PHE A 42 19.78 0.90 0.12
N HIS A 43 20.59 0.58 1.13
CA HIS A 43 20.33 -0.47 2.12
C HIS A 43 18.87 -0.49 2.63
N ASP A 44 18.34 0.66 3.07
CA ASP A 44 16.97 0.72 3.60
C ASP A 44 15.91 0.37 2.56
N LYS A 45 16.07 0.83 1.31
CA LYS A 45 15.15 0.52 0.20
C LYS A 45 15.27 -0.94 -0.23
N ALA A 46 16.49 -1.45 -0.29
CA ALA A 46 16.78 -2.84 -0.65
C ALA A 46 16.18 -3.83 0.36
N ASN A 47 16.10 -3.44 1.63
CA ASN A 47 15.52 -4.23 2.72
C ASN A 47 14.04 -3.88 3.00
N GLY A 48 13.34 -3.26 2.04
CA GLY A 48 11.88 -3.10 2.09
C GLY A 48 11.38 -1.82 2.74
N SER A 49 12.26 -0.87 3.07
CA SER A 49 11.91 0.45 3.63
C SER A 49 11.06 0.34 4.91
N GLU A 50 11.57 -0.45 5.85
CA GLU A 50 10.91 -0.74 7.12
C GLU A 50 10.85 0.49 8.04
N VAL A 51 9.70 0.69 8.68
CA VAL A 51 9.46 1.74 9.68
C VAL A 51 9.52 1.09 11.06
N THR A 52 10.36 1.65 11.93
CA THR A 52 10.53 1.17 13.30
C THR A 52 10.08 2.21 14.34
N VAL A 53 9.44 1.73 15.39
CA VAL A 53 9.03 2.51 16.58
C VAL A 53 9.53 1.76 17.81
N ASP A 54 10.30 2.43 18.66
CA ASP A 54 10.87 1.86 19.89
C ASP A 54 11.62 0.53 19.67
N GLY A 55 12.37 0.45 18.57
CA GLY A 55 13.15 -0.74 18.20
C GLY A 55 12.33 -1.90 17.64
N LYS A 56 11.01 -1.73 17.46
CA LYS A 56 10.12 -2.73 16.85
C LYS A 56 9.69 -2.28 15.46
N SER A 57 9.69 -3.21 14.52
CA SER A 57 9.10 -2.98 13.19
C SER A 57 7.58 -2.82 13.30
N VAL A 58 7.07 -1.75 12.71
CA VAL A 58 5.63 -1.47 12.58
C VAL A 58 5.15 -1.60 11.14
N GLY A 59 5.99 -2.14 10.25
CA GLY A 59 5.68 -2.37 8.83
C GLY A 59 6.57 -1.58 7.88
N SER A 60 6.19 -1.51 6.60
CA SER A 60 6.95 -0.85 5.54
C SER A 60 6.25 0.43 5.07
N GLU A 61 7.01 1.48 4.74
CA GLU A 61 6.44 2.69 4.11
C GLU A 61 5.77 2.41 2.76
N ARG A 62 6.03 1.24 2.15
CA ARG A 62 5.50 0.83 0.84
C ARG A 62 4.21 0.02 0.92
N LEU A 63 3.77 -0.34 2.13
CA LEU A 63 2.63 -1.22 2.34
C LEU A 63 1.53 -0.52 3.14
N GLY A 64 0.36 -0.42 2.53
CA GLY A 64 -0.87 -0.03 3.21
C GLY A 64 -1.27 -1.05 4.28
N GLN A 65 -1.81 -0.55 5.39
CA GLN A 65 -2.25 -1.36 6.53
C GLN A 65 -3.68 -0.99 6.92
N SER A 66 -4.45 -1.96 7.39
CA SER A 66 -5.80 -1.70 7.93
C SER A 66 -5.72 -1.29 9.41
N TYR A 67 -6.43 -0.22 9.77
CA TYR A 67 -6.47 0.31 11.14
C TYR A 67 -7.85 0.08 11.76
N ASN A 68 -8.10 -1.17 12.15
CA ASN A 68 -9.39 -1.61 12.70
C ASN A 68 -9.30 -1.87 14.21
N LEU A 69 -10.45 -1.77 14.88
CA LEU A 69 -10.62 -2.20 16.26
C LEU A 69 -10.47 -3.72 16.35
N ALA A 70 -9.66 -4.20 17.30
CA ALA A 70 -9.36 -5.62 17.45
C ALA A 70 -10.59 -6.46 17.83
N ASP A 71 -11.46 -5.92 18.70
CA ASP A 71 -12.53 -6.70 19.35
C ASP A 71 -13.94 -6.29 18.90
N ARG A 72 -14.06 -5.46 17.86
CA ARG A 72 -15.33 -4.86 17.44
C ARG A 72 -15.56 -5.10 15.95
N GLN A 73 -16.67 -5.76 15.66
CA GLN A 73 -17.15 -6.03 14.31
C GLN A 73 -18.55 -5.46 14.12
N ASP A 74 -18.93 -5.22 12.87
CA ASP A 74 -20.30 -4.91 12.52
C ASP A 74 -21.20 -6.16 12.62
N LYS A 75 -22.49 -5.96 12.37
CA LYS A 75 -23.50 -7.04 12.39
C LYS A 75 -23.23 -8.17 11.39
N ASP A 76 -22.39 -7.92 10.39
CA ASP A 76 -22.04 -8.84 9.31
C ASP A 76 -20.64 -9.46 9.55
N GLY A 77 -19.99 -9.19 10.70
CA GLY A 77 -18.68 -9.71 11.08
C GLY A 77 -17.49 -8.95 10.51
N ASN A 78 -17.70 -7.80 9.86
CA ASN A 78 -16.59 -7.01 9.32
C ASN A 78 -15.91 -6.19 10.42
N PRO A 79 -14.56 -6.09 10.42
CA PRO A 79 -13.84 -5.27 11.38
C PRO A 79 -14.27 -3.80 11.30
N LEU A 80 -14.50 -3.15 12.44
CA LEU A 80 -14.83 -1.73 12.49
C LEU A 80 -13.55 -0.87 12.48
N PRO A 81 -13.50 0.25 11.74
CA PRO A 81 -12.33 1.12 11.72
C PRO A 81 -12.11 1.81 13.07
N ASP A 82 -10.86 1.92 13.49
CA ASP A 82 -10.49 2.61 14.73
C ASP A 82 -10.57 4.14 14.53
N PRO A 83 -11.39 4.85 15.34
CA PRO A 83 -11.55 6.29 15.21
C PRO A 83 -10.25 7.07 15.51
N ARG A 84 -9.29 6.46 16.22
CA ARG A 84 -8.02 7.09 16.60
C ARG A 84 -7.02 7.20 15.46
N PHE A 85 -7.17 6.42 14.39
CA PHE A 85 -6.21 6.38 13.29
C PHE A 85 -6.76 6.98 12.01
N PHE A 86 -5.87 7.56 11.20
CA PHE A 86 -6.15 7.83 9.79
C PHE A 86 -6.35 6.51 9.06
N GLN A 87 -7.42 6.44 8.28
CA GLN A 87 -7.81 5.28 7.51
C GLN A 87 -7.26 5.40 6.09
N PRO A 88 -6.69 4.32 5.55
CA PRO A 88 -6.25 4.27 4.17
C PRO A 88 -7.45 4.16 3.22
N ARG A 89 -7.14 4.13 1.93
CA ARG A 89 -8.11 3.72 0.90
C ARG A 89 -8.57 2.29 1.16
N VAL A 90 -9.75 1.96 0.66
CA VAL A 90 -10.26 0.59 0.71
C VAL A 90 -9.32 -0.33 -0.07
N SER A 91 -8.92 -1.43 0.55
CA SER A 91 -8.21 -2.50 -0.13
C SER A 91 -9.19 -3.46 -0.81
N ALA A 92 -8.92 -3.80 -2.05
CA ALA A 92 -9.57 -4.92 -2.75
C ALA A 92 -8.72 -6.20 -2.72
N ALA A 93 -7.56 -6.18 -2.05
CA ALA A 93 -6.78 -7.38 -1.85
C ALA A 93 -7.54 -8.33 -0.92
N GLY A 94 -7.72 -9.57 -1.37
CA GLY A 94 -8.34 -10.62 -0.57
C GLY A 94 -7.41 -11.14 0.53
N ALA A 95 -7.98 -11.90 1.46
CA ALA A 95 -7.22 -12.82 2.28
C ALA A 95 -6.80 -14.03 1.43
N ASN A 96 -5.64 -14.62 1.74
CA ASN A 96 -5.23 -15.86 1.09
C ASN A 96 -6.20 -17.00 1.44
N THR A 97 -6.97 -17.48 0.46
CA THR A 97 -7.93 -18.58 0.62
C THR A 97 -7.34 -19.95 0.31
N GLU A 98 -6.22 -20.00 -0.43
CA GLU A 98 -5.61 -21.25 -0.91
C GLU A 98 -4.58 -21.81 0.09
N ASN A 99 -3.78 -20.93 0.70
CA ASN A 99 -2.81 -21.32 1.72
C ASN A 99 -3.10 -20.59 3.04
N THR A 100 -3.95 -21.22 3.84
CA THR A 100 -4.37 -20.72 5.16
C THR A 100 -3.35 -20.99 6.27
N GLN A 101 -2.25 -21.68 5.99
CA GLN A 101 -1.19 -21.93 6.96
C GLN A 101 -0.39 -20.66 7.29
N TYR A 102 -0.44 -19.67 6.41
CA TYR A 102 0.24 -18.39 6.58
C TYR A 102 -0.73 -17.22 6.35
N LYS A 103 -0.59 -16.18 7.16
CA LYS A 103 -1.28 -14.91 6.93
C LYS A 103 -0.52 -14.12 5.87
N ILE A 104 -0.79 -14.44 4.60
CA ILE A 104 -0.14 -13.78 3.45
C ILE A 104 -0.95 -12.55 3.05
N VAL A 105 -0.25 -11.45 2.84
CA VAL A 105 -0.81 -10.24 2.24
C VAL A 105 -0.86 -10.45 0.72
N VAL A 106 -2.06 -10.45 0.14
CA VAL A 106 -2.27 -10.61 -1.30
C VAL A 106 -2.19 -9.23 -1.95
N SER A 107 -1.61 -9.13 -3.15
CA SER A 107 -1.70 -7.93 -4.00
C SER A 107 -2.75 -8.17 -5.08
N GLY A 108 -3.67 -7.23 -5.28
CA GLY A 108 -4.71 -7.35 -6.30
C GLY A 108 -5.72 -6.20 -6.29
N ALA A 109 -6.34 -5.99 -7.46
CA ALA A 109 -7.40 -5.01 -7.67
C ALA A 109 -8.79 -5.65 -7.59
N SER A 110 -9.83 -4.81 -7.47
CA SER A 110 -11.22 -5.26 -7.54
C SER A 110 -11.63 -5.75 -8.94
N ASN A 111 -10.95 -5.28 -9.99
CA ASN A 111 -11.21 -5.62 -11.41
C ASN A 111 -12.69 -5.44 -11.85
N LEU A 112 -13.42 -4.53 -11.21
CA LEU A 112 -14.80 -4.21 -11.58
C LEU A 112 -14.82 -3.13 -12.67
N ALA A 113 -15.63 -3.35 -13.71
CA ALA A 113 -15.85 -2.37 -14.77
C ALA A 113 -16.60 -1.13 -14.27
N ALA A 114 -16.45 -0.01 -14.98
CA ALA A 114 -17.05 1.28 -14.59
C ALA A 114 -18.58 1.27 -14.57
N ASP A 115 -19.22 0.42 -15.38
CA ASP A 115 -20.68 0.21 -15.44
C ASP A 115 -21.17 -0.92 -14.51
N SER A 116 -20.26 -1.50 -13.71
CA SER A 116 -20.61 -2.56 -12.78
C SER A 116 -21.58 -2.06 -11.70
N LYS A 117 -22.76 -2.67 -11.63
CA LYS A 117 -23.74 -2.41 -10.57
C LYS A 117 -23.18 -2.69 -9.18
N VAL A 118 -22.24 -3.63 -9.05
CA VAL A 118 -21.56 -3.93 -7.79
C VAL A 118 -20.69 -2.75 -7.39
N LEU A 119 -19.86 -2.24 -8.31
CA LEU A 119 -18.99 -1.09 -8.06
C LEU A 119 -19.79 0.14 -7.66
N LEU A 120 -20.83 0.49 -8.43
CA LEU A 120 -21.67 1.66 -8.18
C LEU A 120 -22.34 1.59 -6.79
N LYS A 121 -22.87 0.43 -6.41
CA LYS A 121 -23.45 0.21 -5.07
C LYS A 121 -22.39 0.33 -3.97
N SER A 122 -21.22 -0.28 -4.15
CA SER A 122 -20.14 -0.20 -3.16
C SER A 122 -19.63 1.23 -2.98
N VAL A 123 -19.53 2.02 -4.04
CA VAL A 123 -19.12 3.43 -3.97
C VAL A 123 -20.14 4.26 -3.18
N GLU A 124 -21.44 4.07 -3.43
CA GLU A 124 -22.48 4.79 -2.71
C GLU A 124 -22.52 4.41 -1.22
N GLN A 125 -22.41 3.12 -0.92
CA GLN A 125 -22.34 2.63 0.45
C GLN A 125 -21.11 3.20 1.18
N ARG A 126 -19.92 3.12 0.57
CA ARG A 126 -18.69 3.68 1.15
C ARG A 126 -18.80 5.18 1.38
N ARG A 127 -19.48 5.91 0.48
CA ARG A 127 -19.70 7.35 0.65
C ARG A 127 -20.50 7.63 1.92
N ALA A 128 -21.58 6.89 2.13
CA ALA A 128 -22.38 7.01 3.34
C ALA A 128 -21.57 6.64 4.59
N ASP A 129 -20.82 5.53 4.56
CA ASP A 129 -20.05 5.04 5.70
C ASP A 129 -18.91 6.00 6.09
N VAL A 130 -18.12 6.45 5.10
CA VAL A 130 -17.02 7.41 5.31
C VAL A 130 -17.55 8.75 5.81
N ALA A 131 -18.67 9.23 5.25
CA ALA A 131 -19.31 10.46 5.69
C ALA A 131 -19.79 10.37 7.14
N ALA A 132 -20.49 9.30 7.49
CA ALA A 132 -20.99 9.06 8.85
C ALA A 132 -19.83 8.90 9.85
N PHE A 133 -18.79 8.14 9.49
CA PHE A 133 -17.64 7.89 10.35
C PHE A 133 -16.85 9.17 10.67
N ASN A 134 -16.73 10.09 9.71
CA ASN A 134 -16.03 11.37 9.90
C ASN A 134 -16.95 12.53 10.31
N GLY A 135 -18.27 12.32 10.34
CA GLY A 135 -19.24 13.39 10.67
C GLY A 135 -19.31 14.50 9.62
N VAL A 136 -19.13 14.16 8.34
CA VAL A 136 -19.10 15.11 7.21
C VAL A 136 -20.25 14.87 6.23
N ARG A 137 -20.48 15.80 5.30
CA ARG A 137 -21.47 15.60 4.24
C ARG A 137 -20.98 14.56 3.21
N PRO A 138 -21.86 13.67 2.70
CA PRO A 138 -21.51 12.71 1.64
C PRO A 138 -20.88 13.31 0.38
N SER A 139 -21.26 14.54 0.03
CA SER A 139 -20.71 15.27 -1.12
C SER A 139 -19.28 15.77 -0.91
N SER A 140 -18.80 15.81 0.34
CA SER A 140 -17.43 16.23 0.68
C SER A 140 -16.45 15.06 0.71
N VAL A 141 -16.92 13.81 0.58
CA VAL A 141 -16.05 12.63 0.59
C VAL A 141 -15.28 12.53 -0.73
N PRO A 142 -13.93 12.57 -0.72
CA PRO A 142 -13.11 12.52 -1.91
C PRO A 142 -13.13 11.13 -2.55
N VAL A 143 -12.75 11.07 -3.83
CA VAL A 143 -12.89 9.86 -4.66
C VAL A 143 -11.95 8.71 -4.26
N ASP A 144 -10.79 9.03 -3.70
CA ASP A 144 -9.80 8.06 -3.23
C ASP A 144 -10.29 7.25 -2.02
N ALA A 145 -11.15 7.85 -1.18
CA ALA A 145 -11.84 7.17 -0.08
C ALA A 145 -12.89 6.14 -0.57
N LEU A 146 -13.41 6.31 -1.78
CA LEU A 146 -14.51 5.51 -2.34
C LEU A 146 -14.03 4.39 -3.25
N THR A 147 -12.87 4.60 -3.87
CA THR A 147 -12.30 3.71 -4.88
C THR A 147 -11.15 2.89 -4.30
N ALA A 148 -11.18 1.59 -4.59
CA ALA A 148 -10.08 0.71 -4.19
C ALA A 148 -8.84 0.93 -5.07
N SER A 149 -7.66 0.70 -4.51
CA SER A 149 -6.41 0.79 -5.25
C SER A 149 -6.17 -0.42 -6.16
N ALA A 150 -5.32 -0.25 -7.18
CA ALA A 150 -4.98 -1.31 -8.13
C ALA A 150 -4.08 -2.40 -7.52
N SER A 151 -3.24 -2.05 -6.54
CA SER A 151 -2.41 -3.01 -5.82
C SER A 151 -3.14 -3.69 -4.66
N GLY A 152 -4.17 -3.02 -4.10
CA GLY A 152 -4.76 -3.40 -2.82
C GLY A 152 -3.84 -3.13 -1.62
N LEU A 153 -2.63 -2.59 -1.83
CA LEU A 153 -1.60 -2.36 -0.80
C LEU A 153 -1.11 -0.91 -0.79
N ASP A 154 -1.89 -0.01 -1.37
CA ASP A 154 -1.59 1.42 -1.48
C ASP A 154 -1.37 2.04 -0.08
N PRO A 155 -0.16 2.53 0.23
CA PRO A 155 0.13 3.15 1.52
C PRO A 155 -0.35 4.61 1.60
N ASP A 156 -0.78 5.17 0.48
CA ASP A 156 -0.99 6.60 0.33
C ASP A 156 -2.48 6.97 0.15
N ILE A 157 -2.85 8.13 0.69
CA ILE A 157 -4.15 8.79 0.46
C ILE A 157 -3.93 10.22 -0.06
N SER A 158 -4.95 10.82 -0.65
CA SER A 158 -4.91 12.23 -1.00
C SER A 158 -4.81 13.11 0.26
N PRO A 159 -4.18 14.30 0.16
CA PRO A 159 -4.21 15.29 1.23
C PRO A 159 -5.65 15.70 1.61
N GLU A 160 -6.56 15.73 0.63
CA GLU A 160 -7.99 16.02 0.87
C GLU A 160 -8.63 14.98 1.79
N TYR A 161 -8.36 13.68 1.57
CA TYR A 161 -8.89 12.64 2.43
C TYR A 161 -8.24 12.64 3.81
N ALA A 162 -6.94 12.91 3.91
CA ALA A 162 -6.28 13.07 5.20
C ALA A 162 -6.89 14.21 6.02
N ARG A 163 -7.08 15.40 5.42
CA ARG A 163 -7.70 16.57 6.06
C ARG A 163 -9.14 16.29 6.48
N LEU A 164 -9.92 15.61 5.65
CA LEU A 164 -11.31 15.24 5.98
C LEU A 164 -11.41 14.43 7.27
N GLN A 165 -10.41 13.59 7.56
CA GLN A 165 -10.38 12.72 8.73
C GLN A 165 -9.83 13.41 9.99
N ALA A 166 -9.15 14.54 9.85
CA ALA A 166 -8.39 15.18 10.93
C ALA A 166 -9.24 15.51 12.17
N ALA A 167 -10.46 16.02 11.98
CA ALA A 167 -11.36 16.36 13.09
C ALA A 167 -11.77 15.13 13.92
N ARG A 168 -12.10 14.01 13.26
CA ARG A 168 -12.40 12.72 13.92
C ARG A 168 -11.20 12.23 14.70
N VAL A 169 -10.03 12.21 14.07
CA VAL A 169 -8.78 11.71 14.65
C VAL A 169 -8.37 12.56 15.87
N ALA A 170 -8.46 13.89 15.77
CA ALA A 170 -8.18 14.81 16.88
C ALA A 170 -9.08 14.52 18.08
N LYS A 171 -10.40 14.44 17.86
CA LYS A 171 -11.37 14.14 18.91
C LYS A 171 -11.12 12.78 19.58
N ALA A 172 -10.82 11.75 18.79
CA ALA A 172 -10.62 10.40 19.31
C ALA A 172 -9.33 10.24 20.13
N ASN A 173 -8.33 11.10 19.90
CA ASN A 173 -7.06 11.10 20.62
C ASN A 173 -6.98 12.22 21.68
N GLY A 174 -8.03 13.02 21.89
CA GLY A 174 -8.00 14.16 22.81
C GLY A 174 -7.04 15.28 22.41
N LEU A 175 -6.68 15.37 21.13
CA LEU A 175 -5.71 16.34 20.61
C LEU A 175 -6.41 17.62 20.11
N PRO A 176 -5.75 18.79 20.19
CA PRO A 176 -6.24 20.00 19.52
C PRO A 176 -6.32 19.79 18.01
N GLN A 177 -7.44 20.17 17.38
CA GLN A 177 -7.64 20.00 15.94
C GLN A 177 -6.50 20.63 15.11
N GLY A 178 -6.11 21.87 15.43
CA GLY A 178 -5.03 22.55 14.71
C GLY A 178 -3.66 21.87 14.83
N ALA A 179 -3.43 21.01 15.84
CA ALA A 179 -2.22 20.21 15.93
C ALA A 179 -2.25 19.03 14.93
N VAL A 180 -3.41 18.39 14.79
CA VAL A 180 -3.62 17.30 13.83
C VAL A 180 -3.64 17.83 12.39
N ASP A 181 -4.23 19.01 12.15
CA ASP A 181 -4.22 19.65 10.83
C ASP A 181 -2.77 19.93 10.37
N ARG A 182 -1.94 20.50 11.25
CA ARG A 182 -0.50 20.70 10.96
C ARG A 182 0.23 19.39 10.73
N LEU A 183 -0.08 18.36 11.53
CA LEU A 183 0.52 17.04 11.36
C LEU A 183 0.24 16.47 9.95
N VAL A 184 -0.98 16.68 9.43
CA VAL A 184 -1.33 16.29 8.06
C VAL A 184 -0.50 17.08 7.05
N GLU A 185 -0.43 18.42 7.17
CA GLU A 185 0.35 19.25 6.24
C GLU A 185 1.85 18.90 6.22
N ASP A 186 2.44 18.60 7.39
CA ASP A 186 3.84 18.21 7.54
C ASP A 186 4.16 16.85 6.89
N HIS A 187 3.14 16.06 6.56
CA HIS A 187 3.26 14.74 5.93
C HIS A 187 2.70 14.70 4.50
N VAL A 188 2.43 15.86 3.89
CA VAL A 188 2.12 15.95 2.46
C VAL A 188 3.41 15.81 1.65
N ASP A 189 3.55 14.67 0.98
CA ASP A 189 4.59 14.47 -0.02
C ASP A 189 4.19 15.15 -1.33
N GLY A 190 5.05 16.05 -1.81
CA GLY A 190 4.86 16.75 -3.07
C GLY A 190 4.99 15.84 -4.31
N ARG A 191 4.59 16.40 -5.46
CA ARG A 191 4.72 15.73 -6.77
C ARG A 191 6.17 15.45 -7.11
N ILE A 192 6.42 14.34 -7.80
CA ILE A 192 7.75 14.00 -8.30
C ILE A 192 8.16 15.05 -9.33
N LEU A 193 9.31 15.70 -9.11
CA LEU A 193 9.80 16.83 -9.93
C LEU A 193 8.82 18.02 -10.02
N GLY A 194 7.84 18.12 -9.11
CA GLY A 194 6.85 19.20 -9.09
C GLY A 194 5.65 19.05 -10.03
N PHE A 195 5.65 18.05 -10.94
CA PHE A 195 4.54 17.86 -11.91
C PHE A 195 4.15 16.40 -12.17
N MET A 196 5.01 15.42 -11.85
CA MET A 196 4.70 14.02 -12.07
C MET A 196 3.96 13.42 -10.87
N GLY A 197 2.80 12.81 -11.14
CA GLY A 197 1.94 12.22 -10.13
C GLY A 197 1.16 13.26 -9.34
N GLU A 198 0.66 12.85 -8.18
CA GLU A 198 -0.20 13.63 -7.29
C GLU A 198 0.47 13.86 -5.94
N GLU A 199 0.01 14.88 -5.22
CA GLU A 199 0.34 15.03 -3.80
C GLU A 199 -0.30 13.90 -3.01
N ARG A 200 0.41 13.42 -1.99
CA ARG A 200 -0.01 12.22 -1.27
C ARG A 200 0.42 12.27 0.18
N VAL A 201 -0.26 11.50 1.01
CA VAL A 201 0.04 11.37 2.43
C VAL A 201 0.18 9.88 2.76
N ASN A 202 1.35 9.49 3.25
CA ASN A 202 1.62 8.11 3.64
C ASN A 202 0.97 7.81 5.00
N VAL A 203 0.00 6.89 5.00
CA VAL A 203 -0.85 6.62 6.17
C VAL A 203 -0.07 6.00 7.33
N LEU A 204 0.90 5.13 7.05
CA LEU A 204 1.74 4.53 8.10
C LEU A 204 2.58 5.60 8.80
N LYS A 205 3.31 6.42 8.02
CA LYS A 205 4.12 7.51 8.60
C LYS A 205 3.27 8.49 9.38
N LEU A 206 2.12 8.89 8.83
CA LEU A 206 1.19 9.80 9.49
C LEU A 206 0.67 9.23 10.82
N ASN A 207 0.26 7.96 10.85
CA ASN A 207 -0.24 7.31 12.07
C ASN A 207 0.87 7.09 13.12
N VAL A 208 2.11 6.80 12.70
CA VAL A 208 3.26 6.75 13.62
C VAL A 208 3.52 8.13 14.23
N ALA A 209 3.47 9.19 13.42
CA ALA A 209 3.68 10.55 13.89
C ALA A 209 2.53 11.02 14.81
N LEU A 210 1.29 10.62 14.52
CA LEU A 210 0.12 10.86 15.35
C LEU A 210 0.27 10.20 16.72
N GLN A 211 0.70 8.93 16.78
CA GLN A 211 0.93 8.24 18.05
C GLN A 211 2.00 8.95 18.89
N LYS A 212 3.10 9.41 18.26
CA LYS A 212 4.12 10.22 18.95
C LYS A 212 3.59 11.55 19.45
N LEU A 213 2.66 12.19 18.72
CA LEU A 213 2.01 13.42 19.15
C LEU A 213 1.07 13.17 20.34
N ALA A 214 0.26 12.11 20.27
CA ALA A 214 -0.66 11.71 21.33
C ALA A 214 0.07 11.32 22.62
N ALA A 215 1.24 10.68 22.53
CA ALA A 215 2.04 10.31 23.70
C ALA A 215 2.71 11.50 24.42
N LYS A 216 2.74 12.69 23.79
CA LYS A 216 3.34 13.91 24.36
C LYS A 216 2.31 14.85 25.00
N GLY A 217 1.02 14.68 24.70
CA GLY A 217 -0.09 15.46 25.24
C GLY A 217 -0.65 14.83 26.50
#